data_AF-A0A9N9JRK3-F1
#
_entry.id   AF-A0A9N9JRK3-F1
#
_cell.length_a   1.000
_cell.length_b   1.000
_cell.length_c   1.000
_cell.angle_alpha   90.00
_cell.angle_beta   90.00
_cell.angle_gamma   90.00
#
_symmetry.space_group_name_H-M   'P 1'
#
loop_
_entity.id
_entity.type
_entity.pdbx_description
1 polymer ?
#
loop_
_entity_poly.entity_id
_entity_poly.type
_entity_poly.pdbx_seq_one_letter_code
_entity_poly.pdbx_strand_id
1 'polypeptide(L)'
;YEYNGQAYDYFMPPLSGNNGDATSGHPDTYLSVTREPTYGDSKINFQDMVDKILGHDVCEQDKIIAQVQFLNKAALESSVGGPFYPGIEITYVAYDENTINSGAFQPGDINAYMALPWQADFYECNTRWWPAQRPDIVIPKEQKDEKRKIQSDDFVNWTRGLRQNEASDEPKWGDLDMVRVWDRYVDGFVVEKENVLGNNKAFVEVEHADIYGVNG
;
A
#
# COMPACT_ATOMS: atom_id res chain seq x y z
N TYR A 1 18.09 -11.91 -26.30
CA TYR A 1 18.13 -10.91 -25.22
C TYR A 1 18.49 -11.64 -23.94
N GLU A 2 19.63 -11.33 -23.35
CA GLU A 2 20.17 -12.07 -22.20
C GLU A 2 19.32 -11.84 -20.96
N TYR A 3 18.83 -12.93 -20.38
CA TYR A 3 17.89 -12.95 -19.26
C TYR A 3 18.56 -12.57 -17.90
N ASN A 4 19.85 -12.26 -17.87
CA ASN A 4 20.67 -12.39 -16.66
C ASN A 4 21.40 -11.11 -16.17
N GLY A 5 21.03 -9.91 -16.64
CA GLY A 5 21.81 -8.70 -16.32
C GLY A 5 21.15 -7.64 -15.45
N GLN A 6 19.81 -7.53 -15.46
CA GLN A 6 19.11 -6.32 -14.98
C GLN A 6 18.07 -6.57 -13.88
N ALA A 7 17.74 -7.83 -13.60
CA ALA A 7 16.68 -8.20 -12.66
C ALA A 7 17.23 -8.55 -11.27
N TYR A 8 18.00 -7.66 -10.66
CA TYR A 8 18.52 -7.85 -9.30
C TYR A 8 18.02 -6.70 -8.41
N ASP A 9 17.93 -6.93 -7.10
CA ASP A 9 17.49 -5.94 -6.10
C ASP A 9 18.25 -4.61 -6.17
N TYR A 10 19.46 -4.62 -6.72
CA TYR A 10 20.26 -3.41 -6.93
C TYR A 10 19.71 -2.50 -8.04
N PHE A 11 19.05 -3.08 -9.06
CA PHE A 11 18.56 -2.37 -10.24
C PHE A 11 17.04 -2.22 -10.29
N MET A 12 16.32 -3.08 -9.58
CA MET A 12 14.86 -3.10 -9.54
C MET A 12 14.37 -2.55 -8.19
N PRO A 13 13.21 -1.87 -8.14
CA PRO A 13 12.54 -1.64 -6.86
C PRO A 13 12.37 -2.99 -6.15
N PRO A 14 12.74 -3.12 -4.87
CA PRO A 14 12.70 -4.40 -4.18
C PRO A 14 11.26 -4.78 -3.77
N LEU A 15 10.28 -4.46 -4.60
CA LEU A 15 8.86 -4.75 -4.40
C LEU A 15 8.46 -5.96 -5.26
N SER A 16 7.66 -6.85 -4.68
CA SER A 16 7.13 -8.02 -5.38
C SER A 16 6.19 -7.62 -6.53
N GLY A 17 6.00 -8.52 -7.49
CA GLY A 17 5.22 -8.32 -8.70
C GLY A 17 3.98 -9.20 -8.77
N ASN A 18 3.25 -9.15 -9.89
CA ASN A 18 2.05 -9.99 -10.07
C ASN A 18 2.35 -11.51 -10.15
N ASN A 19 3.61 -11.89 -10.30
CA ASN A 19 4.05 -13.28 -10.41
C ASN A 19 4.65 -13.82 -9.10
N GLY A 20 4.35 -13.19 -7.96
CA GLY A 20 4.83 -13.61 -6.65
C GLY A 20 6.02 -12.80 -6.14
N ASP A 21 6.73 -13.38 -5.17
CA ASP A 21 7.81 -12.70 -4.45
C ASP A 21 8.98 -12.32 -5.37
N ALA A 22 9.48 -11.09 -5.19
CA ALA A 22 10.64 -10.58 -5.92
C ALA A 22 11.85 -11.52 -5.80
N THR A 23 12.26 -12.10 -6.93
CA THR A 23 13.35 -13.07 -7.01
C THR A 23 14.43 -12.59 -7.98
N SER A 24 15.64 -12.40 -7.46
CA SER A 24 16.80 -12.00 -8.27
C SER A 24 17.04 -12.97 -9.45
N GLY A 25 17.22 -12.39 -10.63
CA GLY A 25 17.32 -13.12 -11.91
C GLY A 25 15.98 -13.32 -12.62
N HIS A 26 14.85 -13.00 -11.98
CA HIS A 26 13.50 -13.19 -12.54
C HIS A 26 12.74 -11.85 -12.62
N PRO A 27 12.91 -11.07 -13.72
CA PRO A 27 12.37 -9.71 -13.83
C PRO A 27 10.85 -9.63 -13.68
N ASP A 28 10.14 -10.70 -14.03
CA ASP A 28 8.68 -10.79 -13.99
C ASP A 28 8.12 -10.92 -12.57
N THR A 29 8.97 -11.22 -11.58
CA THR A 29 8.61 -11.27 -10.15
C THR A 29 8.74 -9.93 -9.43
N TYR A 30 9.25 -8.89 -10.10
CA TYR A 30 9.36 -7.55 -9.55
C TYR A 30 8.17 -6.69 -9.95
N LEU A 31 7.83 -5.72 -9.10
CA LEU A 31 6.88 -4.68 -9.46
C LEU A 31 7.34 -3.95 -10.73
N SER A 32 6.44 -3.86 -11.70
CA SER A 32 6.61 -3.00 -12.86
C SER A 32 5.55 -1.90 -12.83
N VAL A 33 5.97 -0.68 -13.09
CA VAL A 33 5.03 0.43 -13.28
C VAL A 33 4.29 0.15 -14.58
N THR A 34 2.97 0.04 -14.49
CA THR A 34 2.12 -0.12 -15.67
C THR A 34 2.43 1.00 -16.64
N ARG A 35 2.76 0.62 -17.87
CA ARG A 35 2.94 1.58 -18.96
C ARG A 35 1.59 2.25 -19.15
N GLU A 36 1.52 3.56 -18.92
CA GLU A 36 0.30 4.34 -19.10
C GLU A 36 -0.41 3.90 -20.41
N PRO A 37 -1.72 3.61 -20.42
CA PRO A 37 -2.47 3.94 -21.60
C PRO A 37 -2.26 5.44 -21.77
N THR A 38 -1.66 5.85 -22.89
CA THR A 38 -1.64 7.25 -23.33
C THR A 38 -3.09 7.69 -23.55
N TYR A 39 -3.82 7.93 -22.48
CA TYR A 39 -5.12 8.54 -22.50
C TYR A 39 -4.87 10.05 -22.49
N GLY A 40 -4.58 10.58 -23.69
CA GLY A 40 -4.65 12.00 -24.01
C GLY A 40 -3.89 12.96 -23.08
N ASP A 41 -2.73 13.41 -23.55
CA ASP A 41 -2.02 14.61 -23.06
C ASP A 41 -1.28 14.44 -21.71
N SER A 42 -0.24 13.61 -21.74
CA SER A 42 0.75 13.34 -20.68
C SER A 42 1.66 14.54 -20.31
N LYS A 43 1.09 15.75 -20.23
CA LYS A 43 1.79 16.96 -19.79
C LYS A 43 1.05 17.76 -18.72
N ILE A 44 -0.12 17.32 -18.28
CA ILE A 44 -0.89 18.07 -17.31
C ILE A 44 -0.59 17.49 -15.93
N ASN A 45 0.33 18.12 -15.19
CA ASN A 45 0.45 17.87 -13.75
C ASN A 45 -0.88 18.25 -13.09
N PHE A 46 -1.25 17.62 -11.96
CA PHE A 46 -2.42 18.01 -11.14
C PHE A 46 -2.55 19.53 -11.00
N GLN A 47 -1.43 20.24 -10.81
CA GLN A 47 -1.40 21.70 -10.76
C GLN A 47 -1.81 22.36 -12.08
N ASP A 48 -1.38 21.86 -13.24
CA ASP A 48 -1.81 22.37 -14.56
C ASP A 48 -3.29 22.08 -14.83
N MET A 49 -3.83 20.99 -14.29
CA MET A 49 -5.25 20.66 -14.42
C MET A 49 -6.10 21.60 -13.55
N VAL A 50 -5.66 21.82 -12.32
CA VAL A 50 -6.25 22.79 -11.38
C VAL A 50 -6.14 24.21 -11.94
N ASP A 51 -5.01 24.60 -12.52
CA ASP A 51 -4.82 25.92 -13.13
C ASP A 51 -5.66 26.11 -14.40
N LYS A 52 -5.89 25.05 -15.20
CA LYS A 52 -6.87 25.08 -16.30
C LYS A 52 -8.31 25.26 -15.80
N ILE A 53 -8.65 24.69 -14.65
CA ILE A 53 -9.99 24.78 -14.03
C ILE A 53 -10.21 26.13 -13.33
N LEU A 54 -9.17 26.67 -12.70
CA LEU A 54 -9.22 27.89 -11.89
C LEU A 54 -8.80 29.15 -12.64
N GLY A 55 -8.06 29.02 -13.75
CA GLY A 55 -7.44 30.13 -14.48
C GLY A 55 -8.19 30.63 -15.72
N HIS A 56 -9.24 29.93 -16.17
CA HIS A 56 -10.09 30.34 -17.29
C HIS A 56 -11.56 30.44 -16.87
N ASP A 57 -12.35 31.21 -17.62
CA ASP A 57 -13.80 31.33 -17.48
C ASP A 57 -14.46 30.01 -17.99
N VAL A 58 -14.24 28.92 -17.26
CA VAL A 58 -14.75 27.58 -17.62
C VAL A 58 -16.25 27.54 -17.36
N CYS A 59 -17.02 26.95 -18.27
CA CYS A 59 -18.46 26.87 -18.07
C CYS A 59 -18.79 26.01 -16.84
N GLU A 60 -19.93 26.27 -16.19
CA GLU A 60 -20.34 25.52 -15.00
C GLU A 60 -20.42 24.01 -15.23
N GLN A 61 -20.77 23.59 -16.45
CA GLN A 61 -20.84 22.18 -16.80
C GLN A 61 -19.47 21.49 -16.71
N ASP A 62 -18.41 22.14 -17.20
CA ASP A 62 -17.06 21.59 -17.16
C ASP A 62 -16.50 21.52 -15.73
N LYS A 63 -16.86 22.51 -14.88
CA LYS A 63 -16.51 22.47 -13.45
C LYS A 63 -17.14 21.27 -12.74
N ILE A 64 -18.41 20.98 -13.02
CA ILE A 64 -19.12 19.82 -12.46
C ILE A 64 -18.47 18.52 -12.92
N ILE A 65 -18.14 18.40 -14.22
CA ILE A 65 -17.47 17.21 -14.77
C ILE A 65 -16.12 16.98 -14.06
N ALA A 66 -15.30 18.04 -13.94
CA ALA A 66 -14.02 17.94 -13.26
C ALA A 66 -14.18 17.57 -11.78
N GLN A 67 -15.16 18.14 -11.08
CA GLN A 67 -15.44 17.79 -9.68
C GLN A 67 -15.75 16.30 -9.51
N VAL A 68 -16.58 15.72 -10.39
CA VAL A 68 -16.90 14.28 -10.36
C VAL A 68 -15.64 13.44 -10.59
N GLN A 69 -14.80 13.83 -11.57
CA GLN A 69 -13.53 13.16 -11.83
C GLN A 69 -12.58 13.22 -10.62
N PHE A 70 -12.50 14.37 -9.94
CA PHE A 70 -11.70 14.51 -8.73
C PHE A 70 -12.21 13.64 -7.59
N LEU A 71 -13.52 13.58 -7.36
CA LEU A 71 -14.10 12.74 -6.32
C LEU A 71 -13.84 11.26 -6.60
N ASN A 72 -13.97 10.83 -7.85
CA ASN A 72 -13.65 9.46 -8.27
C ASN A 72 -12.15 9.15 -8.06
N LYS A 73 -11.26 10.07 -8.45
CA LYS A 73 -9.82 9.92 -8.23
C LYS A 73 -9.51 9.85 -6.74
N ALA A 74 -10.02 10.77 -5.93
CA ALA A 74 -9.77 10.82 -4.50
C ALA A 74 -10.21 9.54 -3.77
N ALA A 75 -11.30 8.90 -4.25
CA ALA A 75 -11.75 7.63 -3.70
C ALA A 75 -10.80 6.45 -3.99
N LEU A 76 -10.07 6.49 -5.12
CA LEU A 76 -9.22 5.39 -5.58
C LEU A 76 -7.72 5.62 -5.36
N GLU A 77 -7.29 6.86 -5.23
CA GLU A 77 -5.87 7.25 -5.16
C GLU A 77 -5.14 6.70 -3.92
N SER A 78 -5.88 6.35 -2.87
CA SER A 78 -5.31 5.72 -1.66
C SER A 78 -5.29 4.20 -1.71
N SER A 79 -5.94 3.58 -2.70
CA SER A 79 -6.00 2.12 -2.85
C SER A 79 -4.78 1.58 -3.61
N VAL A 80 -4.51 0.29 -3.43
CA VAL A 80 -3.47 -0.40 -4.19
C VAL A 80 -3.83 -0.47 -5.68
N GLY A 81 -2.96 0.05 -6.54
CA GLY A 81 -3.06 -0.10 -8.00
C GLY A 81 -2.31 -1.31 -8.58
N GLY A 82 -1.56 -2.02 -7.74
CA GLY A 82 -0.70 -3.14 -8.10
C GLY A 82 0.53 -3.22 -7.18
N PRO A 83 1.23 -4.38 -7.13
CA PRO A 83 0.88 -5.64 -7.81
C PRO A 83 -0.40 -6.26 -7.20
N PHE A 84 -0.98 -7.27 -7.85
CA PHE A 84 -2.16 -8.00 -7.39
C PHE A 84 -1.83 -9.49 -7.22
N TYR A 85 -1.61 -9.90 -5.96
CA TYR A 85 -1.36 -11.29 -5.57
C TYR A 85 -1.91 -11.59 -4.15
N PRO A 86 -3.23 -11.50 -3.90
CA PRO A 86 -4.29 -11.00 -4.77
C PRO A 86 -4.42 -9.47 -4.73
N GLY A 87 -3.91 -8.78 -3.70
CA GLY A 87 -4.07 -7.32 -3.53
C GLY A 87 -4.46 -6.96 -2.08
N ILE A 88 -4.90 -5.73 -1.84
CA ILE A 88 -5.43 -5.30 -0.52
C ILE A 88 -6.94 -5.04 -0.61
N GLU A 89 -7.38 -4.03 -1.37
CA GLU A 89 -8.80 -3.68 -1.47
C GLU A 89 -9.52 -4.39 -2.63
N ILE A 90 -8.79 -4.62 -3.72
CA ILE A 90 -9.24 -5.24 -4.97
C ILE A 90 -8.08 -6.02 -5.59
N THR A 91 -8.38 -6.84 -6.60
CA THR A 91 -7.39 -7.65 -7.33
C THR A 91 -7.33 -7.30 -8.81
N TYR A 92 -6.68 -8.17 -9.61
CA TYR A 92 -6.46 -8.10 -11.06
C TYR A 92 -7.68 -7.72 -11.91
N VAL A 93 -8.91 -7.88 -11.39
CA VAL A 93 -10.12 -7.34 -12.03
C VAL A 93 -10.02 -5.83 -12.27
N ALA A 94 -9.25 -5.09 -11.46
CA ALA A 94 -8.99 -3.66 -11.65
C ALA A 94 -8.22 -3.34 -12.95
N TYR A 95 -7.53 -4.32 -13.56
CA TYR A 95 -6.86 -4.14 -14.84
C TYR A 95 -7.78 -4.27 -16.05
N ASP A 96 -8.99 -4.81 -15.89
CA ASP A 96 -9.97 -4.88 -16.97
C ASP A 96 -10.69 -3.53 -17.09
N GLU A 97 -10.56 -2.91 -18.27
CA GLU A 97 -11.22 -1.64 -18.62
C GLU A 97 -12.76 -1.73 -18.51
N ASN A 98 -13.32 -2.93 -18.58
CA ASN A 98 -14.75 -3.17 -18.48
C ASN A 98 -15.26 -3.27 -17.03
N THR A 99 -14.37 -3.27 -16.04
CA THR A 99 -14.73 -3.49 -14.63
C THR A 99 -15.66 -2.42 -14.05
N ILE A 100 -15.57 -1.18 -14.52
CA ILE A 100 -16.42 -0.06 -14.05
C ILE A 100 -17.68 0.10 -14.93
N ASN A 101 -17.85 -0.72 -15.97
CA ASN A 101 -19.04 -0.65 -16.82
C ASN A 101 -20.19 -1.46 -16.18
N SER A 102 -21.12 -0.72 -15.58
CA SER A 102 -22.17 -1.09 -14.61
C SER A 102 -23.11 -2.29 -14.88
N GLY A 103 -22.85 -3.15 -15.87
CA GLY A 103 -23.63 -4.35 -16.16
C GLY A 103 -22.90 -5.67 -15.95
N ALA A 104 -21.57 -5.67 -15.78
CA ALA A 104 -20.76 -6.89 -15.76
C ALA A 104 -20.59 -7.52 -14.36
N PHE A 105 -20.73 -6.75 -13.29
CA PHE A 105 -20.47 -7.18 -11.91
C PHE A 105 -21.77 -7.27 -11.09
N GLN A 106 -21.90 -8.34 -10.32
CA GLN A 106 -22.88 -8.51 -9.26
C GLN A 106 -22.30 -8.08 -7.91
N PRO A 107 -23.15 -7.80 -6.90
CA PRO A 107 -22.67 -7.56 -5.54
C PRO A 107 -21.78 -8.72 -5.04
N GLY A 108 -20.54 -8.40 -4.67
CA GLY A 108 -19.53 -9.37 -4.21
C GLY A 108 -18.47 -9.73 -5.25
N ASP A 109 -18.69 -9.49 -6.54
CA ASP A 109 -17.74 -9.94 -7.58
C ASP A 109 -16.37 -9.23 -7.49
N ILE A 110 -16.34 -8.00 -6.99
CA ILE A 110 -15.12 -7.21 -6.83
C ILE A 110 -14.18 -7.82 -5.78
N ASN A 111 -14.72 -8.32 -4.67
CA ASN A 111 -13.95 -8.82 -3.54
C ASN A 111 -13.99 -10.35 -3.39
N ALA A 112 -14.70 -11.06 -4.28
CA ALA A 112 -14.80 -12.52 -4.27
C ALA A 112 -13.45 -13.25 -4.41
N TYR A 113 -12.47 -12.56 -4.99
CA TYR A 113 -11.12 -13.09 -5.22
C TYR A 113 -10.13 -12.78 -4.09
N MET A 114 -10.55 -11.98 -3.10
CA MET A 114 -9.72 -11.66 -1.94
C MET A 114 -9.74 -12.82 -0.95
N ALA A 115 -8.76 -12.86 -0.06
CA ALA A 115 -8.71 -13.92 0.94
C ALA A 115 -9.88 -13.87 1.93
N LEU A 116 -10.24 -15.04 2.42
CA LEU A 116 -11.27 -15.23 3.44
C LEU A 116 -10.68 -16.02 4.61
N PRO A 117 -10.41 -15.39 5.77
CA PRO A 117 -10.60 -13.97 6.08
C PRO A 117 -9.48 -13.08 5.49
N TRP A 118 -9.78 -11.78 5.27
CA TRP A 118 -8.82 -10.81 4.72
C TRP A 118 -7.62 -10.58 5.64
N GLN A 119 -7.79 -10.76 6.95
CA GLN A 119 -6.71 -10.61 7.94
C GLN A 119 -5.53 -11.55 7.71
N ALA A 120 -5.79 -12.76 7.21
CA ALA A 120 -4.72 -13.72 6.92
C ALA A 120 -3.84 -13.21 5.79
N ASP A 121 -4.46 -12.73 4.71
CA ASP A 121 -3.76 -12.10 3.60
C ASP A 121 -3.03 -10.86 4.06
N PHE A 122 -3.68 -9.96 4.79
CA PHE A 122 -3.05 -8.75 5.32
C PHE A 122 -1.81 -9.01 6.21
N TYR A 123 -1.78 -10.13 6.93
CA TYR A 123 -0.61 -10.56 7.67
C TYR A 123 0.51 -11.08 6.74
N GLU A 124 0.19 -11.93 5.78
CA GLU A 124 1.13 -12.52 4.81
C GLU A 124 1.60 -11.52 3.73
N CYS A 125 0.88 -10.41 3.55
CA CYS A 125 1.21 -9.22 2.74
C CYS A 125 2.43 -8.44 3.31
N ASN A 126 3.39 -9.13 3.90
CA ASN A 126 4.60 -8.60 4.48
C ASN A 126 5.78 -8.74 3.50
N THR A 127 6.91 -8.11 3.82
CA THR A 127 8.14 -8.21 3.03
C THR A 127 7.97 -7.65 1.62
N ARG A 128 7.65 -6.35 1.55
CA ARG A 128 7.76 -5.51 0.35
C ARG A 128 6.70 -5.77 -0.72
N TRP A 129 5.49 -6.16 -0.30
CA TRP A 129 4.31 -6.22 -1.18
C TRP A 129 3.61 -4.86 -1.31
N TRP A 130 3.06 -4.32 -0.21
CA TRP A 130 2.31 -3.05 -0.22
C TRP A 130 2.66 -2.15 0.99
N PRO A 131 3.91 -1.69 1.15
CA PRO A 131 4.35 -0.96 2.35
C PRO A 131 3.61 0.36 2.62
N ALA A 132 2.90 0.91 1.62
CA ALA A 132 2.08 2.11 1.79
C ALA A 132 0.74 1.82 2.49
N GLN A 133 0.10 0.68 2.20
CA GLN A 133 -1.16 0.26 2.82
C GLN A 133 -0.93 -0.62 4.05
N ARG A 134 0.16 -1.40 4.06
CA ARG A 134 0.54 -2.35 5.10
C ARG A 134 2.05 -2.22 5.35
N PRO A 135 2.49 -1.39 6.31
CA PRO A 135 3.90 -1.19 6.59
C PRO A 135 4.63 -2.47 6.99
N ASP A 136 5.89 -2.64 6.56
CA ASP A 136 6.76 -3.73 7.05
C ASP A 136 7.55 -3.30 8.28
N ILE A 137 8.10 -2.10 8.22
CA ILE A 137 8.92 -1.51 9.27
C ILE A 137 8.48 -0.08 9.52
N VAL A 138 8.52 0.34 10.78
CA VAL A 138 8.05 1.65 11.24
C VAL A 138 8.99 2.25 12.27
N ILE A 139 8.82 3.55 12.52
CA ILE A 139 9.55 4.26 13.58
C ILE A 139 8.58 4.48 14.76
N PRO A 140 8.79 3.84 15.92
CA PRO A 140 7.92 4.02 17.08
C PRO A 140 8.00 5.44 17.63
N LYS A 141 6.86 6.00 18.03
CA LYS A 141 6.81 7.32 18.69
C LYS A 141 7.57 7.35 20.02
N GLU A 142 7.41 6.32 20.85
CA GLU A 142 7.86 6.32 22.26
C GLU A 142 9.38 6.39 22.44
N GLN A 143 10.16 6.04 21.42
CA GLN A 143 11.62 6.02 21.52
C GLN A 143 12.28 7.39 21.33
N LYS A 144 11.54 8.47 21.00
CA LYS A 144 12.18 9.67 20.45
C LYS A 144 11.57 11.00 20.89
N ASP A 145 11.69 11.30 22.18
CA ASP A 145 11.81 12.68 22.66
C ASP A 145 13.24 13.25 22.47
N GLU A 146 14.18 12.42 22.00
CA GLU A 146 15.56 12.83 21.82
C GLU A 146 15.81 13.51 20.47
N LYS A 147 16.40 14.70 20.55
CA LYS A 147 16.87 15.46 19.40
C LYS A 147 18.09 14.76 18.75
N ARG A 148 17.89 13.66 18.00
CA ARG A 148 18.88 13.06 17.08
C ARG A 148 18.34 12.56 15.73
N LYS A 149 19.18 12.63 14.68
CA LYS A 149 18.83 12.13 13.34
C LYS A 149 18.32 10.68 13.42
N ILE A 150 17.34 10.36 12.59
CA ILE A 150 16.85 8.99 12.40
C ILE A 150 18.00 8.15 11.84
N GLN A 151 18.23 7.00 12.45
CA GLN A 151 19.21 5.99 12.09
C GLN A 151 18.49 4.70 11.69
N SER A 152 19.21 3.78 11.04
CA SER A 152 18.64 2.53 10.53
C SER A 152 18.16 1.58 11.63
N ASP A 153 18.77 1.64 12.80
CA ASP A 153 18.42 0.85 14.00
C ASP A 153 17.16 1.35 14.72
N ASP A 154 16.62 2.50 14.30
CA ASP A 154 15.37 3.04 14.84
C ASP A 154 14.11 2.40 14.26
N PHE A 155 14.26 1.61 13.20
CA PHE A 155 13.15 0.92 12.55
C PHE A 155 12.89 -0.41 13.23
N VAL A 156 11.62 -0.68 13.51
CA VAL A 156 11.16 -1.95 14.07
C VAL A 156 10.13 -2.59 13.13
N ASN A 157 9.96 -3.90 13.22
CA ASN A 157 8.88 -4.58 12.50
C ASN A 157 7.52 -4.03 12.97
N TRP A 158 6.64 -3.70 12.03
CA TRP A 158 5.30 -3.20 12.31
C TRP A 158 4.47 -4.24 13.06
N THR A 159 4.51 -5.48 12.58
CA THR A 159 3.82 -6.66 13.17
C THR A 159 4.52 -7.27 14.38
N ARG A 160 5.40 -6.52 15.04
CA ARG A 160 6.07 -7.00 16.24
C ARG A 160 5.05 -7.34 17.32
N GLY A 161 5.29 -8.44 18.04
CA GLY A 161 4.37 -8.98 19.02
C GLY A 161 3.53 -10.13 18.49
N LEU A 162 3.16 -10.13 17.21
CA LEU A 162 2.50 -11.28 16.57
C LEU A 162 3.48 -12.46 16.45
N ARG A 163 2.95 -13.69 16.37
CA ARG A 163 3.77 -14.87 16.08
C ARG A 163 4.30 -14.79 14.64
N GLN A 164 5.59 -15.09 14.45
CA GLN A 164 6.32 -14.95 13.20
C GLN A 164 7.25 -16.16 12.95
N ASN A 165 7.73 -16.31 11.72
CA ASN A 165 8.71 -17.33 11.30
C ASN A 165 8.26 -18.78 11.54
N GLU A 166 6.98 -19.04 11.32
CA GLU A 166 6.43 -20.39 11.39
C GLU A 166 6.97 -21.25 10.24
N ALA A 167 7.26 -22.51 10.55
CA ALA A 167 7.66 -23.48 9.52
C ALA A 167 6.51 -23.73 8.55
N SER A 168 6.82 -24.09 7.30
CA SER A 168 5.81 -24.26 6.25
C SER A 168 4.81 -25.39 6.51
N ASP A 169 5.18 -26.34 7.37
CA ASP A 169 4.36 -27.48 7.80
C ASP A 169 3.57 -27.22 9.09
N GLU A 170 3.79 -26.09 9.75
CA GLU A 170 3.06 -25.68 10.93
C GLU A 170 1.84 -24.82 10.58
N PRO A 171 0.81 -24.78 11.45
CA PRO A 171 -0.30 -23.86 11.29
C PRO A 171 0.21 -22.41 11.25
N LYS A 172 -0.41 -21.62 10.36
CA LYS A 172 -0.16 -20.18 10.23
C LYS A 172 -0.78 -19.43 11.41
N TRP A 173 -0.04 -19.37 12.49
CA TRP A 173 -0.45 -18.83 13.78
C TRP A 173 -0.44 -17.30 13.78
N GLY A 174 0.42 -16.66 12.97
CA GLY A 174 0.41 -15.22 12.73
C GLY A 174 -0.89 -14.74 12.07
N ASP A 175 -1.41 -15.48 11.07
CA ASP A 175 -2.72 -15.22 10.45
C ASP A 175 -3.83 -15.19 11.51
N LEU A 176 -3.80 -16.17 12.42
CA LEU A 176 -4.78 -16.30 13.50
C LEU A 176 -4.66 -15.18 14.54
N ASP A 177 -3.44 -14.69 14.78
CA ASP A 177 -3.25 -13.52 15.64
C ASP A 177 -3.86 -12.28 14.97
N MET A 178 -3.54 -12.03 13.70
CA MET A 178 -4.09 -10.89 12.96
C MET A 178 -5.63 -10.92 12.96
N VAL A 179 -6.25 -12.08 12.73
CA VAL A 179 -7.70 -12.26 12.84
C VAL A 179 -8.25 -11.80 14.21
N ARG A 180 -7.50 -12.02 15.29
CA ARG A 180 -7.92 -11.73 16.67
C ARG A 180 -7.65 -10.31 17.14
N VAL A 181 -6.59 -9.67 16.62
CA VAL A 181 -6.06 -8.43 17.21
C VAL A 181 -5.82 -7.29 16.23
N TRP A 182 -6.17 -7.43 14.94
CA TRP A 182 -6.02 -6.36 13.95
C TRP A 182 -6.63 -5.01 14.38
N ASP A 183 -7.74 -5.05 15.13
CA ASP A 183 -8.49 -3.88 15.59
C ASP A 183 -7.98 -3.32 16.92
N ARG A 184 -7.08 -4.03 17.61
CA ARG A 184 -6.61 -3.69 18.95
C ARG A 184 -5.38 -2.79 18.95
N TYR A 185 -5.09 -2.18 17.81
CA TYR A 185 -3.89 -1.36 17.59
C TYR A 185 -2.58 -2.09 17.86
N VAL A 186 -2.59 -3.43 17.82
CA VAL A 186 -1.34 -4.21 17.86
C VAL A 186 -0.44 -3.82 16.70
N ASP A 187 -1.05 -3.46 15.57
CA ASP A 187 -0.38 -2.84 14.45
C ASP A 187 -0.76 -1.34 14.45
N GLY A 188 0.19 -0.46 14.79
CA GLY A 188 -0.08 0.96 15.01
C GLY A 188 -0.32 1.74 13.71
N PHE A 189 -0.79 2.99 13.81
CA PHE A 189 -0.97 3.85 12.63
C PHE A 189 0.29 4.65 12.31
N VAL A 190 0.62 4.76 11.03
CA VAL A 190 1.73 5.60 10.56
C VAL A 190 1.19 6.99 10.20
N VAL A 191 1.63 8.01 10.94
CA VAL A 191 1.16 9.38 10.77
C VAL A 191 2.31 10.37 10.64
N GLU A 192 2.11 11.41 9.84
CA GLU A 192 3.04 12.51 9.74
C GLU A 192 3.04 13.33 11.05
N LYS A 193 4.22 13.48 11.67
CA LYS A 193 4.46 14.31 12.86
C LYS A 193 5.65 15.22 12.62
N GLU A 194 5.67 16.34 13.32
CA GLU A 194 6.84 17.21 13.32
C GLU A 194 8.01 16.51 14.03
N ASN A 195 9.17 16.47 13.37
CA ASN A 195 10.39 16.00 14.00
C ASN A 195 10.95 17.12 14.91
N VAL A 196 11.20 16.78 16.17
CA VAL A 196 11.66 17.71 17.24
C VAL A 196 13.03 18.36 16.94
N LEU A 197 13.72 17.92 15.88
CA LEU A 197 15.09 18.30 15.52
C LEU A 197 15.29 19.45 14.55
N GLY A 198 14.24 19.92 13.90
CA GLY A 198 14.36 21.05 12.98
C GLY A 198 13.43 20.88 11.81
N ASN A 199 12.26 21.52 11.92
CA ASN A 199 11.30 21.87 10.86
C ASN A 199 11.03 20.82 9.75
N ASN A 200 11.37 19.56 9.96
CA ASN A 200 11.19 18.47 9.02
C ASN A 200 10.11 17.57 9.59
N LYS A 201 9.18 17.17 8.74
CA LYS A 201 8.14 16.23 9.12
C LYS A 201 8.65 14.80 8.93
N ALA A 202 8.19 13.88 9.76
CA ALA A 202 8.52 12.46 9.70
C ALA A 202 7.27 11.61 9.92
N PHE A 203 7.22 10.44 9.30
CA PHE A 203 6.17 9.45 9.55
C PHE A 203 6.58 8.57 10.71
N VAL A 204 5.74 8.51 11.74
CA VAL A 204 5.98 7.73 12.96
C VAL A 204 4.74 6.89 13.28
N GLU A 205 4.98 5.74 13.89
CA GLU A 205 3.92 4.87 14.40
C GLU A 205 3.35 5.42 15.70
N VAL A 206 2.03 5.46 15.77
CA VAL A 206 1.25 5.88 16.93
C VAL A 206 0.21 4.82 17.29
N GLU A 207 -0.27 4.87 18.53
CA GLU A 207 -1.34 4.02 19.05
C GLU A 207 -1.03 2.51 19.11
N HIS A 208 0.22 2.11 18.84
CA HIS A 208 0.66 0.72 19.00
C HIS A 208 0.39 0.20 20.42
N ALA A 209 -0.17 -1.01 20.52
CA ALA A 209 -0.47 -1.70 21.77
C ALA A 209 0.24 -3.05 21.88
N ASP A 210 0.85 -3.33 23.04
CA ASP A 210 1.48 -4.62 23.30
C ASP A 210 0.43 -5.73 23.46
N ILE A 211 0.61 -6.85 22.75
CA ILE A 211 -0.30 -8.02 22.81
C ILE A 211 -0.47 -8.57 24.22
N TYR A 212 0.60 -8.51 25.03
CA TYR A 212 0.59 -9.02 26.41
C TYR A 212 -0.09 -8.07 27.41
N GLY A 213 -0.44 -6.85 27.01
CA GLY A 213 -1.20 -5.89 27.82
C GLY A 213 -2.72 -6.06 27.74
N VAL A 214 -3.22 -6.92 26.84
CA VAL A 214 -4.66 -7.02 26.50
C VAL A 214 -5.40 -8.13 27.25
N ASN A 215 -4.91 -8.52 28.43
CA ASN A 215 -5.67 -9.32 29.38
C ASN A 215 -6.48 -8.39 30.29
N GLY A 216 -7.71 -8.10 29.88
CA GLY A 216 -8.71 -7.36 30.65
C GLY A 216 -10.07 -7.41 29.99
#